data_AF-A0A9X2B3Q2-F1
#
_entry.id   AF-A0A9X2B3Q2-F1
#
_cell.length_a   1.000
_cell.length_b   1.000
_cell.length_c   1.000
_cell.angle_alpha   90.00
_cell.angle_beta   90.00
_cell.angle_gamma   90.00
#
_symmetry.space_group_name_H-M   'P 1'
#
loop_
_entity.id
_entity.type
_entity.pdbx_description
1 polymer ?
#
loop_
_entity_poly.entity_id
_entity_poly.type
_entity_poly.pdbx_seq_one_letter_code
_entity_poly.pdbx_strand_id
1 'polypeptide(L)'
;MLNFITEKNGKITIAELADYYPISERHIARTFKSLMGITAKEYTSIIRFQSVLQQLNQMKSSINWSDLSVQSGFYNQSHFIKFWGFQGTMLY
;
A
#
# COMPACT_ATOMS: atom_id res chain seq x y z
N MET A 1 -10.42 5.69 8.73
CA MET A 1 -9.05 5.27 8.35
C MET A 1 -9.04 4.24 7.23
N LEU A 2 -9.70 3.07 7.36
CA LEU A 2 -9.67 2.02 6.33
C LEU A 2 -10.17 2.49 4.95
N ASN A 3 -11.37 3.08 4.89
CA ASN A 3 -11.93 3.60 3.62
C ASN A 3 -11.00 4.62 2.96
N PHE A 4 -10.41 5.52 3.73
CA PHE A 4 -9.48 6.53 3.21
C PHE A 4 -8.22 5.89 2.61
N ILE A 5 -7.69 4.83 3.22
CA ILE A 5 -6.58 4.06 2.66
C ILE A 5 -6.99 3.37 1.35
N THR A 6 -8.19 2.78 1.30
CA THR A 6 -8.74 2.11 0.11
C THR A 6 -8.99 3.08 -1.03
N GLU A 7 -9.62 4.23 -0.79
CA GLU A 7 -9.85 5.29 -1.78
C GLU A 7 -8.54 5.83 -2.36
N LYS A 8 -7.48 5.88 -1.56
CA LYS A 8 -6.13 6.25 -1.99
C LYS A 8 -5.34 5.09 -2.60
N ASN A 9 -5.95 3.92 -2.82
CA ASN A 9 -5.29 2.73 -3.38
C ASN A 9 -4.03 2.32 -2.59
N GLY A 10 -4.01 2.56 -1.27
CA GLY A 10 -2.83 2.30 -0.42
C GLY A 10 -1.65 3.24 -0.68
N LYS A 11 -1.80 4.28 -1.51
CA LYS A 11 -0.78 5.28 -1.86
C LYS A 11 -0.82 6.47 -0.88
N ILE A 12 -0.83 6.13 0.41
CA ILE A 12 -0.83 7.10 1.50
C ILE A 12 0.19 6.67 2.56
N THR A 13 0.84 7.64 3.19
CA THR A 13 1.76 7.45 4.31
C THR A 13 1.02 7.51 5.65
N ILE A 14 1.66 7.01 6.70
CA ILE A 14 1.07 7.08 8.05
C ILE A 14 1.04 8.54 8.57
N ALA A 15 2.01 9.36 8.17
CA ALA A 15 2.03 10.80 8.45
C ALA A 15 0.82 11.52 7.83
N GLU A 16 0.53 11.30 6.54
CA GLU A 16 -0.65 11.87 5.89
C GLU A 16 -1.97 11.39 6.55
N LEU A 17 -1.99 10.15 7.03
CA LEU A 17 -3.13 9.61 7.78
C LEU A 17 -3.28 10.28 9.17
N ALA A 18 -2.16 10.58 9.83
CA ALA A 18 -2.11 11.28 11.11
C ALA A 18 -2.58 12.73 10.98
N ASP A 19 -2.17 13.41 9.92
CA ASP A 19 -2.58 14.78 9.59
C ASP A 19 -4.08 14.87 9.26
N TYR A 20 -4.62 13.88 8.54
CA TYR A 20 -6.03 13.86 8.17
C TYR A 20 -6.98 13.55 9.33
N TYR A 21 -6.57 12.69 10.27
CA TYR A 21 -7.40 12.27 11.42
C TYR A 21 -7.00 12.92 12.77
N PRO A 22 -6.32 14.07 12.74
CA PRO A 22 -5.49 14.64 13.82
C PRO A 22 -5.11 13.70 14.98
N ILE A 23 -4.47 12.56 14.68
CA ILE A 23 -4.04 11.57 15.67
C ILE A 23 -2.59 11.17 15.45
N SER A 24 -1.84 10.95 16.53
CA SER A 24 -0.44 10.54 16.40
C SER A 24 -0.27 9.23 15.63
N GLU A 25 0.82 9.09 14.87
CA GLU A 25 1.18 7.84 14.19
C GLU A 25 1.26 6.65 15.17
N ARG A 26 1.71 6.89 16.40
CA ARG A 26 1.75 5.87 17.45
C ARG A 26 0.35 5.38 17.82
N HIS A 27 -0.63 6.29 17.90
CA HIS A 27 -2.02 5.92 18.14
C HIS A 27 -2.56 5.09 16.97
N ILE A 28 -2.33 5.53 15.73
CA ILE A 28 -2.71 4.78 14.53
C ILE A 28 -2.14 3.36 14.56
N ALA A 29 -0.84 3.22 14.81
CA ALA A 29 -0.17 1.91 14.85
C ALA A 29 -0.78 0.99 15.92
N ARG A 30 -1.05 1.51 17.12
CA ARG A 30 -1.70 0.76 18.20
C ARG A 30 -3.12 0.35 17.86
N THR A 31 -3.91 1.25 17.28
CA THR A 31 -5.29 0.98 16.89
C THR A 31 -5.37 -0.12 15.84
N PHE A 32 -4.53 -0.07 14.81
CA PHE A 32 -4.44 -1.14 13.82
C PHE A 32 -4.01 -2.48 14.43
N LYS A 33 -2.96 -2.49 15.26
CA LYS A 33 -2.52 -3.72 15.92
C LYS A 33 -3.60 -4.32 16.83
N SER A 34 -4.32 -3.46 17.58
CA SER A 34 -5.38 -3.90 18.49
C SER A 34 -6.61 -4.43 17.78
N LEU A 35 -6.99 -3.85 16.64
CA LEU A 35 -8.23 -4.19 15.94
C LEU A 35 -8.04 -5.27 14.87
N MET A 36 -6.86 -5.32 14.24
CA MET A 36 -6.60 -6.19 13.08
C MET A 36 -5.37 -7.08 13.23
N GLY A 37 -4.61 -7.00 14.33
CA GLY A 37 -3.36 -7.77 14.52
C GLY A 37 -2.18 -7.31 13.65
N ILE A 38 -2.42 -6.41 12.69
CA ILE A 38 -1.41 -5.83 11.78
C ILE A 38 -1.27 -4.33 12.01
N THR A 39 -0.17 -3.74 11.59
CA THR A 39 0.08 -2.31 11.63
C THR A 39 -0.65 -1.60 10.48
N ALA A 40 -0.85 -0.29 10.61
CA ALA A 40 -1.37 0.53 9.53
C ALA A 40 -0.48 0.46 8.28
N LYS A 41 0.85 0.37 8.45
CA LYS A 41 1.81 0.25 7.36
C LYS A 41 1.65 -1.06 6.58
N GLU A 42 1.45 -2.17 7.29
CA GLU A 42 1.13 -3.48 6.69
C GLU A 42 -0.19 -3.40 5.92
N TYR A 43 -1.24 -2.81 6.50
CA TYR A 43 -2.52 -2.64 5.81
C TYR A 43 -2.42 -1.77 4.55
N THR A 44 -1.77 -0.60 4.62
CA THR A 44 -1.54 0.25 3.44
C THR A 44 -0.77 -0.49 2.34
N SER A 45 0.15 -1.38 2.74
CA SER A 45 0.93 -2.19 1.81
C SER A 45 0.07 -3.24 1.11
N ILE A 46 -0.82 -3.91 1.84
CA ILE A 46 -1.78 -4.89 1.29
C ILE A 46 -2.71 -4.22 0.26
N ILE A 47 -3.31 -3.09 0.62
CA ILE A 47 -4.21 -2.36 -0.29
C ILE A 47 -3.46 -1.89 -1.54
N ARG A 48 -2.22 -1.41 -1.39
CA ARG A 48 -1.38 -1.01 -2.52
C ARG A 48 -1.10 -2.20 -3.45
N PHE A 49 -0.78 -3.37 -2.88
CA PHE A 49 -0.54 -4.59 -3.65
C PHE A 49 -1.79 -5.02 -4.44
N GLN A 50 -2.96 -5.04 -3.78
CA GLN A 50 -4.23 -5.35 -4.43
C GLN A 50 -4.54 -4.38 -5.59
N SER A 51 -4.28 -3.08 -5.40
CA SER A 51 -4.46 -2.09 -6.47
C SER A 51 -3.52 -2.32 -7.65
N VAL A 52 -2.27 -2.70 -7.39
CA VAL A 52 -1.32 -3.06 -8.46
C VAL A 52 -1.79 -4.31 -9.21
N LEU A 53 -2.23 -5.35 -8.50
CA LEU A 53 -2.76 -6.57 -9.12
C LEU A 53 -3.99 -6.27 -10.00
N GLN A 54 -4.87 -5.40 -9.54
CA GLN A 54 -6.04 -5.00 -10.32
C GLN A 54 -5.63 -4.25 -11.60
N GLN A 55 -4.66 -3.35 -11.52
CA GLN A 55 -4.12 -2.64 -12.69
C GLN A 55 -3.50 -3.63 -13.68
N LEU A 56 -2.68 -4.58 -13.20
CA LEU A 56 -2.07 -5.61 -14.02
C LEU A 56 -3.11 -6.47 -14.76
N ASN A 57 -4.17 -6.89 -14.06
CA ASN A 57 -5.25 -7.70 -14.65
C ASN A 57 -6.06 -6.93 -15.72
N GLN A 58 -6.04 -5.60 -15.69
CA GLN A 58 -6.74 -4.75 -16.67
C GLN A 58 -5.87 -4.40 -17.88
N MET A 59 -4.54 -4.56 -17.80
CA MET A 59 -3.65 -4.28 -18.91
C MET A 59 -3.80 -5.34 -20.01
N LYS A 60 -4.15 -4.89 -21.22
CA LYS A 60 -4.27 -5.74 -22.42
C LYS A 60 -3.00 -5.79 -23.27
N SER A 61 -1.98 -5.00 -22.91
CA SER A 61 -0.72 -4.83 -23.63
C SER A 61 0.47 -5.22 -22.75
N SER A 62 1.68 -5.20 -23.32
CA SER A 62 2.92 -5.43 -22.58
C SER A 62 3.06 -4.48 -21.38
N ILE A 63 3.54 -5.03 -20.26
CA ILE A 63 3.67 -4.30 -18.99
C ILE A 63 4.93 -3.41 -19.05
N ASN A 64 4.74 -2.09 -18.93
CA ASN A 64 5.84 -1.18 -18.60
C ASN A 64 5.99 -1.10 -17.08
N TRP A 65 6.97 -1.82 -16.54
CA TRP A 65 7.22 -1.90 -15.10
C TRP A 65 7.65 -0.57 -14.46
N SER A 66 8.29 0.31 -15.23
CA SER A 66 8.68 1.63 -14.75
C SER A 66 7.46 2.51 -14.54
N ASP A 67 6.54 2.52 -15.50
CA ASP A 67 5.31 3.30 -15.42
C ASP A 67 4.40 2.77 -14.31
N LEU A 68 4.26 1.45 -14.19
CA LEU A 68 3.48 0.81 -13.12
C LEU A 68 4.04 1.15 -11.74
N SER A 69 5.37 1.21 -11.59
CA SER A 69 6.02 1.59 -10.34
C SER A 69 5.65 3.00 -9.90
N VAL A 70 5.77 3.97 -10.81
CA VAL A 70 5.41 5.37 -10.56
C VAL A 70 3.92 5.50 -10.26
N GLN A 71 3.07 4.89 -11.09
CA GLN A 71 1.63 4.91 -10.90
C GLN A 71 1.22 4.31 -9.56
N SER A 72 1.92 3.29 -9.09
CA SER A 72 1.62 2.60 -7.83
C SER A 72 2.16 3.32 -6.58
N GLY A 73 2.75 4.51 -6.72
CA GLY A 73 3.24 5.31 -5.59
C GLY A 73 4.58 4.80 -5.04
N PHE A 74 5.38 4.12 -5.86
CA PHE A 74 6.75 3.75 -5.53
C PHE A 74 7.71 4.80 -6.08
N TYR A 75 8.75 5.09 -5.30
CA TYR A 75 9.77 6.07 -5.68
C TYR A 75 10.58 5.63 -6.91
N ASN A 76 10.80 4.31 -7.06
CA ASN A 76 11.48 3.70 -8.21
C ASN A 76 11.19 2.20 -8.32
N GLN A 77 11.62 1.61 -9.44
CA GLN A 77 11.46 0.18 -9.74
C GLN A 77 12.10 -0.74 -8.69
N SER A 78 13.24 -0.39 -8.09
CA SER A 78 13.87 -1.21 -7.05
C SER A 78 13.03 -1.28 -5.76
N HIS A 79 12.36 -0.18 -5.39
CA HIS A 79 11.44 -0.14 -4.26
C HIS A 79 10.19 -0.99 -4.54
N PHE A 80 9.71 -0.97 -5.79
CA PHE A 80 8.62 -1.83 -6.26
C PHE A 80 9.00 -3.31 -6.24
N ILE A 81 10.17 -3.70 -6.75
CA ILE A 81 10.63 -5.10 -6.77
C ILE A 81 10.80 -5.65 -5.35
N LYS A 82 11.36 -4.87 -4.42
CA LYS A 82 11.46 -5.28 -3.00
C LYS A 82 10.08 -5.49 -2.37
N PHE A 83 9.14 -4.59 -2.65
CA PHE A 83 7.76 -4.72 -2.19
C PHE A 83 7.07 -5.95 -2.78
N TRP A 84 7.22 -6.18 -4.09
CA TRP A 84 6.64 -7.31 -4.79
C TRP A 84 7.21 -8.65 -4.30
N GLY A 85 8.53 -8.73 -4.11
CA GLY A 85 9.19 -9.91 -3.55
C GLY A 85 8.66 -10.25 -2.16
N PHE A 86 8.52 -9.26 -1.28
CA PHE A 86 8.02 -9.45 0.08
C PHE A 86 6.54 -9.86 0.13
N GLN A 87 5.68 -9.21 -0.66
CA GLN A 87 4.25 -9.50 -0.70
C GLN A 87 3.93 -10.80 -1.44
N GLY A 88 4.68 -11.10 -2.51
CA GLY A 88 4.55 -12.35 -3.27
C GLY A 88 4.89 -13.57 -2.43
N THR A 89 5.88 -13.50 -1.54
CA THR A 89 6.24 -14.60 -0.63
C THR A 89 5.28 -14.80 0.55
N MET A 90 4.43 -13.81 0.89
CA MET A 90 3.46 -13.95 1.99
C MET A 90 2.16 -14.64 1.57
N LEU A 91 1.97 -14.93 0.28
CA LEU A 91 0.80 -15.62 -0.27
C LEU A 91 1.10 -17.06 -0.72
N TYR A 92 2.27 -17.60 -0.36
CA TYR A 92 2.66 -19.01 -0.54
C TYR A 92 3.07 -19.65 0.79
#